data_AF-A0A7U9T8M5-F1
#
_entry.id   AF-A0A7U9T8M5-F1
#
_cell.length_a   1.000
_cell.length_b   1.000
_cell.length_c   1.000
_cell.angle_alpha   90.00
_cell.angle_beta   90.00
_cell.angle_gamma   90.00
#
_symmetry.space_group_name_H-M   'P 1'
#
loop_
_entity.id
_entity.type
_entity.pdbx_description
1 polymer ?
#
loop_
_entity_poly.entity_id
_entity_poly.type
_entity_poly.pdbx_seq_one_letter_code
_entity_poly.pdbx_strand_id
1 'polypeptide(L)'
;MDEIAQKSGYSKATLYVYFKDKEEIVSFLVLESMEKLYGHILQALDSDGTTKTRYDNICQSLLKYQQTFPFYFQLALREINIDFSHTDFLPEEQETFRVGEKINEKVKQFIQDGIAAGDLRKDIQLMPAIFSFWGMLSGLILTAENKKAYIAQEMKLSREEFLTYGFDTLYRSIASGHEKI
;
A
#
# COMPACT_ATOMS: atom_id res chain seq x y z
N MET A 1 -8.16 -19.04 18.24
CA MET A 1 -9.59 -19.41 18.18
C MET A 1 -10.34 -19.11 19.47
N ASP A 2 -9.87 -19.52 20.64
CA ASP A 2 -10.59 -19.28 21.91
C ASP A 2 -10.84 -17.79 22.20
N GLU A 3 -9.81 -16.95 22.07
CA GLU A 3 -9.96 -15.50 22.25
C GLU A 3 -10.90 -14.86 21.21
N ILE A 4 -10.92 -15.38 19.98
CA ILE A 4 -11.78 -14.89 18.90
C ILE A 4 -13.24 -15.24 19.21
N ALA A 5 -13.51 -16.46 19.67
CA ALA A 5 -14.83 -16.88 20.13
C ALA A 5 -15.32 -15.98 21.29
N GLN A 6 -14.47 -15.76 22.29
CA GLN A 6 -14.79 -14.93 23.45
C GLN A 6 -15.13 -13.49 23.05
N LYS A 7 -14.35 -12.87 22.15
CA LYS A 7 -14.54 -11.47 21.75
C LYS A 7 -15.65 -11.27 20.71
N SER A 8 -15.90 -12.26 19.85
CA SER A 8 -16.93 -12.18 18.81
C SER A 8 -18.33 -12.54 19.31
N GLY A 9 -18.44 -13.23 20.45
CA GLY A 9 -19.70 -13.76 20.96
C GLY A 9 -20.16 -15.05 20.28
N TYR A 10 -19.41 -15.56 19.29
CA TYR A 10 -19.68 -16.86 18.66
C TYR A 10 -19.00 -18.00 19.42
N SER A 11 -19.63 -19.18 19.39
CA SER A 11 -19.00 -20.38 19.93
C SER A 11 -17.77 -20.78 19.11
N LYS A 12 -16.79 -21.45 19.74
CA LYS A 12 -15.64 -22.02 19.04
C LYS A 12 -16.06 -22.99 17.93
N ALA A 13 -17.10 -23.79 18.20
CA ALA A 13 -17.67 -24.71 17.21
C ALA A 13 -18.21 -23.96 15.98
N THR A 14 -18.89 -22.83 16.19
CA THR A 14 -19.36 -21.97 15.09
C THR A 14 -18.19 -21.43 14.26
N LEU A 15 -17.11 -20.98 14.90
CA LEU A 15 -15.94 -20.50 14.15
C LEU A 15 -15.30 -21.61 13.30
N TYR A 16 -15.20 -22.83 13.83
CA TYR A 16 -14.66 -23.98 13.08
C TYR A 16 -15.54 -24.46 11.93
N VAL A 17 -16.80 -24.03 11.85
CA VAL A 17 -17.63 -24.26 10.65
C VAL A 17 -17.13 -23.43 9.47
N TYR A 18 -16.57 -22.24 9.73
CA TYR A 18 -16.13 -21.31 8.68
C TYR A 18 -14.62 -21.30 8.46
N PHE A 19 -13.84 -21.58 9.51
CA PHE A 19 -12.39 -21.49 9.47
C PHE A 19 -11.76 -22.70 10.14
N LYS A 20 -10.91 -23.43 9.43
CA LYS A 20 -10.14 -24.57 9.94
C LYS A 20 -9.24 -24.15 11.09
N ASP A 21 -8.62 -22.99 11.00
CA ASP A 21 -7.67 -22.46 11.97
C ASP A 21 -7.61 -20.93 11.93
N LYS A 22 -6.67 -20.34 12.68
CA LYS A 22 -6.52 -18.88 12.75
C LYS A 22 -5.81 -18.34 11.50
N GLU A 23 -5.06 -19.17 10.81
CA GLU A 23 -4.30 -18.84 9.62
C GLU A 23 -5.27 -18.55 8.46
N GLU A 24 -6.34 -19.33 8.31
CA GLU A 24 -7.44 -19.02 7.36
C GLU A 24 -8.06 -17.64 7.62
N ILE A 25 -8.36 -17.32 8.88
CA ILE A 25 -8.90 -16.00 9.24
C ILE A 25 -7.91 -14.89 8.86
N VAL A 26 -6.61 -15.08 9.13
CA VAL A 26 -5.58 -14.11 8.78
C VAL A 26 -5.46 -13.95 7.26
N SER A 27 -5.46 -15.04 6.50
CA SER A 27 -5.38 -15.01 5.03
C SER A 27 -6.54 -14.22 4.42
N PHE A 28 -7.76 -14.39 4.95
CA PHE A 28 -8.93 -13.64 4.53
C PHE A 28 -8.80 -12.14 4.84
N LEU A 29 -8.28 -11.78 6.01
CA LEU A 29 -8.05 -10.37 6.37
C LEU A 29 -6.95 -9.72 5.52
N VAL A 30 -5.92 -10.47 5.12
CA VAL A 30 -4.89 -10.01 4.20
C VAL A 30 -5.47 -9.80 2.81
N LEU A 31 -6.30 -10.72 2.32
CA LEU A 31 -7.00 -10.56 1.04
C LEU A 31 -7.90 -9.32 1.05
N GLU A 32 -8.75 -9.17 2.08
CA GLU A 32 -9.64 -8.01 2.21
C GLU A 32 -8.84 -6.69 2.25
N SER A 33 -7.70 -6.70 2.97
CA SER A 33 -6.75 -5.59 3.01
C SER A 33 -6.24 -5.21 1.62
N MET A 34 -5.78 -6.20 0.83
CA MET A 34 -5.27 -5.98 -0.52
C MET A 34 -6.34 -5.51 -1.50
N GLU A 35 -7.57 -6.01 -1.40
CA GLU A 35 -8.70 -5.56 -2.21
C GLU A 35 -9.06 -4.09 -1.94
N LYS A 36 -9.06 -3.69 -0.67
CA LYS A 36 -9.26 -2.27 -0.31
C LYS A 36 -8.13 -1.40 -0.83
N LEU A 37 -6.88 -1.82 -0.67
CA LEU A 37 -5.73 -1.12 -1.23
C LEU A 37 -5.86 -0.95 -2.75
N TYR A 38 -6.25 -2.00 -3.46
CA TYR A 38 -6.47 -1.95 -4.90
C TYR A 38 -7.54 -0.92 -5.28
N GLY A 39 -8.68 -0.90 -4.58
CA GLY A 39 -9.73 0.12 -4.77
C GLY A 39 -9.21 1.55 -4.55
N HIS A 40 -8.42 1.76 -3.50
CA HIS A 40 -7.78 3.04 -3.20
C HIS A 40 -6.80 3.49 -4.30
N ILE A 41 -5.97 2.59 -4.82
CA ILE A 41 -5.02 2.90 -5.90
C ILE A 41 -5.74 3.18 -7.22
N LEU A 42 -6.77 2.39 -7.56
CA LEU A 42 -7.57 2.64 -8.76
C LEU A 42 -8.21 4.02 -8.73
N GLN A 43 -8.86 4.38 -7.63
CA GLN A 43 -9.51 5.68 -7.50
C GLN A 43 -8.51 6.83 -7.61
N ALA A 44 -7.29 6.66 -7.09
CA ALA A 44 -6.23 7.67 -7.22
C ALA A 44 -5.77 7.83 -8.69
N LEU A 45 -5.67 6.73 -9.42
CA LEU A 45 -5.17 6.71 -10.80
C LEU A 45 -6.20 7.08 -11.87
N ASP A 46 -7.49 6.99 -11.55
CA ASP A 46 -8.64 7.32 -12.43
C ASP A 46 -8.92 8.84 -12.52
N SER A 47 -8.05 9.66 -11.94
CA SER A 47 -8.17 11.11 -11.98
C SER A 47 -7.50 11.71 -13.23
N ASP A 48 -8.20 12.64 -13.86
CA ASP A 48 -7.61 13.52 -14.87
C ASP A 48 -6.55 14.41 -14.21
N GLY A 49 -5.39 14.55 -14.84
CA GLY A 49 -4.34 15.43 -14.33
C GLY A 49 -2.96 15.13 -14.88
N THR A 50 -1.98 15.92 -14.44
CA THR A 50 -0.56 15.69 -14.74
C THR A 50 -0.05 14.46 -14.02
N THR A 51 1.12 13.95 -14.43
CA THR A 51 1.80 12.86 -13.72
C THR A 51 2.00 13.17 -12.23
N LYS A 52 2.34 14.43 -11.90
CA LYS A 52 2.48 14.88 -10.51
C LYS A 52 1.15 14.82 -9.74
N THR A 53 0.06 15.30 -10.33
CA THR A 53 -1.26 15.24 -9.68
C THR A 53 -1.69 13.80 -9.41
N ARG A 54 -1.51 12.90 -10.38
CA ARG A 54 -1.81 11.47 -10.21
C ARG A 54 -0.92 10.85 -9.12
N TYR A 55 0.37 11.20 -9.07
CA TYR A 55 1.26 10.79 -7.98
C TYR A 55 0.78 11.27 -6.60
N ASP A 56 0.40 12.54 -6.49
CA ASP A 56 -0.11 13.10 -5.23
C ASP A 56 -1.38 12.41 -4.79
N ASN A 57 -2.27 12.07 -5.73
CA ASN A 57 -3.48 11.30 -5.46
C ASN A 57 -3.15 9.88 -4.93
N ILE A 58 -2.12 9.22 -5.45
CA ILE A 58 -1.64 7.93 -4.90
C ILE A 58 -1.20 8.12 -3.45
N CYS A 59 -0.37 9.12 -3.17
CA CYS A 59 0.13 9.39 -1.82
C CYS A 59 -1.00 9.68 -0.83
N GLN A 60 -1.98 10.52 -1.23
CA GLN A 60 -3.14 10.82 -0.40
C GLN A 60 -4.05 9.60 -0.21
N SER A 61 -4.21 8.77 -1.23
CA SER A 61 -5.02 7.54 -1.14
C SER A 61 -4.38 6.53 -0.19
N LEU A 62 -3.05 6.37 -0.23
CA LEU A 62 -2.31 5.54 0.73
C LEU A 62 -2.43 6.07 2.16
N LEU A 63 -2.34 7.38 2.37
CA LEU A 63 -2.55 7.99 3.67
C LEU A 63 -3.98 7.76 4.17
N LYS A 64 -4.99 7.93 3.30
CA LYS A 64 -6.38 7.67 3.63
C LYS A 64 -6.64 6.21 3.97
N TYR A 65 -6.04 5.29 3.20
CA TYR A 65 -6.08 3.85 3.45
C TYR A 65 -5.50 3.53 4.83
N GLN A 66 -4.32 4.08 5.15
CA GLN A 66 -3.69 3.89 6.46
C GLN A 66 -4.53 4.45 7.61
N GLN A 67 -5.10 5.65 7.47
CA GLN A 67 -5.91 6.28 8.51
C GLN A 67 -7.25 5.57 8.74
N THR A 68 -7.85 5.04 7.67
CA THR A 68 -9.16 4.37 7.73
C THR A 68 -9.01 2.92 8.22
N PHE A 69 -7.93 2.23 7.81
CA PHE A 69 -7.68 0.83 8.13
C PHE A 69 -6.24 0.59 8.61
N PRO A 70 -5.83 1.12 9.78
CA PRO A 70 -4.43 1.05 10.24
C PRO A 70 -3.92 -0.37 10.44
N PHE A 71 -4.79 -1.31 10.84
CA PHE A 71 -4.44 -2.72 10.95
C PHE A 71 -4.24 -3.37 9.57
N TYR A 72 -5.13 -3.09 8.60
CA TYR A 72 -5.01 -3.62 7.24
C TYR A 72 -3.78 -3.08 6.52
N PHE A 73 -3.45 -1.80 6.74
CA PHE A 73 -2.21 -1.22 6.24
C PHE A 73 -0.98 -2.03 6.70
N GLN A 74 -0.93 -2.44 7.97
CA GLN A 74 0.16 -3.29 8.46
C GLN A 74 0.13 -4.70 7.87
N LEU A 75 -1.06 -5.28 7.65
CA LEU A 75 -1.20 -6.58 6.99
C LEU A 75 -0.69 -6.56 5.55
N ALA A 76 -0.99 -5.49 4.80
CA ALA A 76 -0.54 -5.33 3.40
C ALA A 76 0.98 -5.21 3.24
N LEU A 77 1.71 -4.92 4.34
CA LEU A 77 3.16 -4.83 4.36
C LEU A 77 3.85 -6.15 4.73
N ARG A 78 3.09 -7.19 5.07
CA ARG A 78 3.64 -8.50 5.40
C ARG A 78 4.11 -9.23 4.14
N GLU A 79 4.87 -10.29 4.38
CA GLU A 79 5.24 -11.24 3.34
C GLU A 79 3.98 -11.86 2.71
N ILE A 80 4.01 -12.00 1.38
CA ILE A 80 2.95 -12.63 0.59
C ILE A 80 3.54 -13.92 0.02
N ASN A 81 2.76 -15.01 0.06
CA ASN A 81 3.16 -16.25 -0.58
C ASN A 81 3.25 -16.04 -2.11
N ILE A 82 4.34 -16.52 -2.71
CA ILE A 82 4.59 -16.44 -4.16
C ILE A 82 4.74 -17.81 -4.81
N ASP A 83 4.81 -18.89 -4.01
CA ASP A 83 4.94 -20.25 -4.51
C ASP A 83 3.59 -20.97 -4.43
N PHE A 84 2.97 -21.10 -5.60
CA PHE A 84 1.72 -21.82 -5.80
C PHE A 84 1.93 -23.12 -6.61
N SER A 85 3.18 -23.59 -6.72
CA SER A 85 3.51 -24.82 -7.45
C SER A 85 3.17 -26.08 -6.64
N HIS A 86 3.01 -25.93 -5.32
CA HIS A 86 2.57 -26.96 -4.39
C HIS A 86 1.14 -26.71 -3.93
N THR A 87 0.49 -27.69 -3.31
CA THR A 87 -0.91 -27.57 -2.85
C THR A 87 -1.07 -27.12 -1.40
N ASP A 88 0.03 -26.75 -0.74
CA ASP A 88 0.04 -26.34 0.67
C ASP A 88 -0.03 -24.81 0.79
N PHE A 89 -1.12 -24.24 0.28
CA PHE A 89 -1.44 -22.82 0.40
C PHE A 89 -2.94 -22.61 0.56
N LEU A 90 -3.33 -21.48 1.15
CA LEU A 90 -4.73 -21.11 1.27
C LEU A 90 -5.19 -20.40 -0.01
N PRO A 91 -6.39 -20.70 -0.55
CA PRO A 91 -6.91 -20.03 -1.76
C PRO A 91 -6.83 -18.50 -1.71
N GLU A 92 -7.03 -17.93 -0.52
CA GLU A 92 -6.94 -16.50 -0.23
C GLU A 92 -5.53 -15.95 -0.46
N GLU A 93 -4.47 -16.71 -0.21
CA GLU A 93 -3.09 -16.31 -0.46
C GLU A 93 -2.84 -16.17 -1.97
N GLN A 94 -3.37 -17.09 -2.77
CA GLN A 94 -3.26 -17.02 -4.22
C GLN A 94 -4.02 -15.81 -4.79
N GLU A 95 -5.22 -15.54 -4.29
CA GLU A 95 -5.95 -14.35 -4.72
C GLU A 95 -5.29 -13.06 -4.23
N THR A 96 -4.72 -13.05 -3.02
CA THR A 96 -3.92 -11.94 -2.49
C THR A 96 -2.77 -11.60 -3.44
N PHE A 97 -2.02 -12.61 -3.90
CA PHE A 97 -0.95 -12.42 -4.88
C PHE A 97 -1.49 -11.82 -6.20
N ARG A 98 -2.60 -12.35 -6.72
CA ARG A 98 -3.22 -11.82 -7.96
C ARG A 98 -3.68 -10.38 -7.81
N VAL A 99 -4.24 -10.00 -6.66
CA VAL A 99 -4.62 -8.61 -6.39
C VAL A 99 -3.38 -7.71 -6.33
N GLY A 100 -2.29 -8.18 -5.70
CA GLY A 100 -0.99 -7.51 -5.72
C GLY A 100 -0.48 -7.26 -7.14
N GLU A 101 -0.54 -8.26 -8.01
CA GLU A 101 -0.12 -8.11 -9.42
C GLU A 101 -1.01 -7.12 -10.19
N LYS A 102 -2.32 -7.08 -9.93
CA LYS A 102 -3.21 -6.05 -10.50
C LYS A 102 -2.81 -4.64 -10.06
N ILE A 103 -2.43 -4.46 -8.80
CA ILE A 103 -1.90 -3.17 -8.30
C ILE A 103 -0.61 -2.82 -9.03
N ASN A 104 0.34 -3.76 -9.09
CA ASN A 104 1.63 -3.57 -9.75
C ASN A 104 1.47 -3.13 -11.21
N GLU A 105 0.58 -3.76 -11.97
CA GLU A 105 0.34 -3.40 -13.37
C GLU A 105 -0.25 -1.99 -13.50
N LYS A 106 -1.13 -1.55 -12.59
CA LYS A 106 -1.67 -0.19 -12.60
C LYS A 106 -0.60 0.87 -12.31
N VAL A 107 0.26 0.62 -11.32
CA VAL A 107 1.37 1.55 -11.01
C VAL A 107 2.42 1.55 -12.13
N LYS A 108 2.69 0.40 -12.74
CA LYS A 108 3.57 0.28 -13.90
C LYS A 108 3.07 1.12 -15.07
N GLN A 109 1.79 1.02 -15.40
CA GLN A 109 1.17 1.85 -16.44
C GLN A 109 1.32 3.35 -16.12
N PHE A 110 1.07 3.76 -14.86
CA PHE A 110 1.28 5.14 -14.42
C PHE A 110 2.71 5.63 -14.66
N ILE A 111 3.73 4.82 -14.32
CA ILE A 111 5.13 5.18 -14.56
C ILE A 111 5.42 5.28 -16.07
N GLN A 112 4.92 4.33 -16.86
CA GLN A 112 5.11 4.34 -18.31
C GLN A 112 4.46 5.56 -18.97
N ASP A 113 3.24 5.93 -18.55
CA ASP A 113 2.56 7.15 -18.99
C ASP A 113 3.40 8.40 -18.70
N GLY A 114 3.94 8.50 -17.47
CA GLY A 114 4.78 9.62 -17.06
C GLY A 114 6.09 9.72 -17.84
N ILE A 115 6.69 8.58 -18.19
CA ILE A 115 7.88 8.53 -19.06
C ILE A 115 7.52 8.97 -20.48
N ALA A 116 6.39 8.52 -21.03
CA ALA A 116 5.93 8.89 -22.36
C ALA A 116 5.58 10.38 -22.47
N ALA A 117 5.01 10.96 -21.40
CA ALA A 117 4.73 12.39 -21.28
C ALA A 117 6.00 13.23 -21.12
N GLY A 118 7.14 12.62 -20.77
CA GLY A 118 8.40 13.32 -20.47
C GLY A 118 8.49 13.87 -19.05
N ASP A 119 7.53 13.54 -18.19
CA ASP A 119 7.46 13.98 -16.79
C ASP A 119 8.37 13.15 -15.88
N LEU A 120 8.61 11.89 -16.23
CA LEU A 120 9.47 10.96 -15.47
C LEU A 120 10.74 10.59 -16.26
N ARG A 121 11.83 10.32 -15.53
CA ARG A 121 13.11 9.91 -16.10
C ARG A 121 13.00 8.58 -16.87
N LYS A 122 13.70 8.46 -18.00
CA LYS A 122 13.57 7.32 -18.93
C LYS A 122 14.29 6.04 -18.48
N ASP A 123 15.17 6.15 -17.49
CA ASP A 123 16.01 5.07 -16.98
C ASP A 123 15.40 4.37 -15.75
N ILE A 124 14.12 4.62 -15.44
CA ILE A 124 13.41 3.92 -14.37
C ILE A 124 13.31 2.43 -14.69
N GLN A 125 13.83 1.60 -13.79
CA GLN A 125 13.53 0.17 -13.78
C GLN A 125 12.17 -0.05 -13.11
N LEU A 126 11.15 -0.41 -13.89
CA LEU A 126 9.73 -0.39 -13.47
C LEU A 126 9.47 -1.15 -12.15
N MET A 127 9.74 -2.46 -12.09
CA MET A 127 9.45 -3.25 -10.89
C MET A 127 10.30 -2.84 -9.68
N PRO A 128 11.64 -2.67 -9.79
CA PRO A 128 12.44 -2.14 -8.68
C PRO A 128 11.95 -0.79 -8.17
N ALA A 129 11.52 0.11 -9.06
CA ALA A 129 10.95 1.40 -8.67
C ALA A 129 9.62 1.24 -7.94
N ILE A 130 8.69 0.41 -8.43
CA ILE A 130 7.40 0.15 -7.77
C ILE A 130 7.62 -0.35 -6.33
N PHE A 131 8.46 -1.37 -6.14
CA PHE A 131 8.74 -1.90 -4.81
C PHE A 131 9.52 -0.93 -3.91
N SER A 132 10.43 -0.13 -4.49
CA SER A 132 11.12 0.93 -3.75
C SER A 132 10.13 1.99 -3.27
N PHE A 133 9.22 2.45 -4.12
CA PHE A 133 8.18 3.42 -3.76
C PHE A 133 7.24 2.86 -2.71
N TRP A 134 6.86 1.58 -2.83
CA TRP A 134 6.06 0.91 -1.80
C TRP A 134 6.74 0.98 -0.43
N GLY A 135 8.01 0.59 -0.33
CA GLY A 135 8.78 0.66 0.91
C GLY A 135 8.97 2.08 1.44
N MET A 136 9.32 3.03 0.57
CA MET A 136 9.57 4.43 0.95
C MET A 136 8.29 5.15 1.41
N LEU A 137 7.19 5.02 0.66
CA LEU A 137 5.91 5.66 0.99
C LEU A 137 5.31 5.06 2.27
N SER A 138 5.28 3.74 2.38
CA SER A 138 4.76 3.08 3.59
C SER A 138 5.62 3.41 4.82
N GLY A 139 6.95 3.39 4.68
CA GLY A 139 7.88 3.77 5.74
C GLY A 139 7.70 5.22 6.17
N LEU A 140 7.52 6.14 5.23
CA LEU A 140 7.26 7.55 5.53
C LEU A 140 5.94 7.74 6.28
N ILE A 141 4.86 7.10 5.82
CA ILE A 141 3.54 7.15 6.48
C ILE A 141 3.61 6.59 7.91
N LEU A 142 4.19 5.40 8.09
CA LEU A 142 4.35 4.80 9.42
C LEU A 142 5.25 5.64 10.33
N THR A 143 6.30 6.25 9.78
CA THR A 143 7.16 7.15 10.54
C THR A 143 6.40 8.39 11.00
N ALA A 144 5.57 8.98 10.13
CA ALA A 144 4.77 10.14 10.45
C ALA A 144 3.76 9.86 11.58
N GLU A 145 3.16 8.67 11.59
CA GLU A 145 2.24 8.25 12.64
C GLU A 145 2.98 7.89 13.95
N ASN A 146 4.01 7.05 13.88
CA ASN A 146 4.69 6.53 15.06
C ASN A 146 5.61 7.55 15.74
N LYS A 147 6.14 8.52 15.00
CA LYS A 147 7.06 9.56 15.50
C LYS A 147 6.42 10.95 15.57
N LYS A 148 5.09 11.04 15.59
CA LYS A 148 4.35 12.31 15.61
C LYS A 148 4.84 13.30 16.68
N ALA A 149 5.09 12.82 17.90
CA ALA A 149 5.57 13.66 18.99
C ALA A 149 6.97 14.24 18.71
N TYR A 150 7.89 13.43 18.16
CA TYR A 150 9.23 13.88 17.79
C TYR A 150 9.19 14.90 16.65
N ILE A 151 8.39 14.63 15.61
CA ILE A 151 8.22 15.53 14.47
C ILE A 151 7.70 16.90 14.95
N ALA A 152 6.69 16.91 15.81
CA ALA A 152 6.15 18.14 16.37
C ALA A 152 7.14 18.87 17.28
N GLN A 153 7.80 18.15 18.19
CA GLN A 153 8.62 18.76 19.23
C GLN A 153 10.02 19.18 18.73
N GLU A 154 10.71 18.30 18.00
CA GLU A 154 12.11 18.48 17.62
C GLU A 154 12.25 19.11 16.24
N MET A 155 11.41 18.70 15.28
CA MET A 155 11.45 19.25 13.91
C MET A 155 10.59 20.50 13.75
N LYS A 156 9.69 20.80 14.71
CA LYS A 156 8.71 21.90 14.63
C LYS A 156 7.82 21.84 13.39
N LEU A 157 7.51 20.62 12.93
CA LEU A 157 6.61 20.37 11.81
C LEU A 157 5.33 19.69 12.29
N SER A 158 4.22 19.97 11.62
CA SER A 158 3.06 19.10 11.64
C SER A 158 3.35 17.78 10.94
N ARG A 159 2.50 16.78 11.19
CA ARG A 159 2.55 15.49 10.49
C ARG A 159 2.38 15.69 8.99
N GLU A 160 1.46 16.57 8.61
CA GLU A 160 1.11 16.89 7.23
C GLU A 160 2.27 17.56 6.49
N GLU A 161 2.98 18.49 7.13
CA GLU A 161 4.16 19.13 6.55
C GLU A 161 5.30 18.12 6.35
N PHE A 162 5.54 17.24 7.32
CA PHE A 162 6.53 16.16 7.19
C PHE A 162 6.20 15.21 6.03
N LEU A 163 4.94 14.78 5.92
CA LEU A 163 4.49 13.91 4.82
C LEU A 163 4.59 14.62 3.47
N THR A 164 4.17 15.88 3.39
CA THR A 164 4.25 16.68 2.17
C THR A 164 5.69 16.80 1.68
N TYR A 165 6.62 17.13 2.58
CA TYR A 165 8.05 17.19 2.27
C TYR A 165 8.60 15.84 1.78
N GLY A 166 8.25 14.76 2.47
CA GLY A 166 8.71 13.42 2.11
C GLY A 166 8.16 12.94 0.77
N PHE A 167 6.86 13.09 0.52
CA PHE A 167 6.23 12.72 -0.76
C PHE A 167 6.83 13.50 -1.92
N ASP A 168 7.06 14.80 -1.76
CA ASP A 168 7.67 15.66 -2.77
C ASP A 168 9.14 15.27 -3.04
N THR A 169 9.90 14.95 -1.99
CA THR A 169 11.27 14.43 -2.11
C THR A 169 11.32 13.12 -2.91
N LEU A 170 10.39 12.20 -2.64
CA LEU A 170 10.30 10.94 -3.38
C LEU A 170 9.90 11.17 -4.85
N TYR A 171 8.98 12.09 -5.13
CA TYR A 171 8.62 12.45 -6.52
C TYR A 171 9.82 12.97 -7.30
N ARG A 172 10.57 13.93 -6.73
CA ARG A 172 11.76 14.50 -7.37
C ARG A 172 12.83 13.46 -7.71
N SER A 173 12.87 12.34 -7.00
CA SER A 173 13.81 11.23 -7.31
C SER A 173 13.54 10.51 -8.63
N ILE A 174 12.30 10.63 -9.16
CA ILE A 174 11.85 10.01 -10.41
C ILE A 174 11.45 11.02 -11.48
N ALA A 175 11.21 12.28 -11.10
CA ALA A 175 10.89 13.35 -12.04
C ALA A 175 12.02 13.51 -13.08
N SER A 176 11.64 13.88 -14.30
CA SER A 176 12.62 14.29 -15.29
C SER A 176 13.28 15.60 -14.82
N GLY A 177 14.58 15.77 -15.04
CA GLY A 177 15.34 16.97 -14.64
C GLY A 177 14.97 18.25 -15.41
N HIS A 178 13.77 18.30 -16.02
CA HIS A 178 13.23 19.43 -16.76
C HIS A 178 12.29 20.31 -15.92
N GLU A 179 12.35 20.25 -14.58
CA GLU A 179 11.87 21.35 -13.76
C GLU A 179 12.81 22.54 -13.94
N LYS A 180 12.47 23.40 -14.92
CA LYS A 180 12.96 24.77 -14.96
C LYS A 180 12.51 25.45 -13.67
N ILE A 181 13.46 25.66 -12.76
CA ILE A 181 13.39 26.70 -11.73
C ILE A 181 13.20 28.05 -12.44
#